data_AF-A0A835ELY2-F1
#
_entry.id   AF-A0A835ELY2-F1
#
_cell.length_a   1.000
_cell.length_b   1.000
_cell.length_c   1.000
_cell.angle_alpha   90.00
_cell.angle_beta   90.00
_cell.angle_gamma   90.00
#
_symmetry.space_group_name_H-M   'P 1'
#
loop_
_entity.id
_entity.type
_entity.pdbx_description
1 polymer ?
#
loop_
_entity_poly.entity_id
_entity_poly.type
_entity_poly.pdbx_seq_one_letter_code
_entity_poly.pdbx_strand_id
1 'polypeptide(L)'
;MDGRVKVVGQVVRVDGASLTYAEFVDRFMAPNRPVVLTGLTASWRACEDWTLPGPGDLRRPNLSFFARNFPSPLVQVADCSSREFTDQKRLEMSMQEFIDHWVGGPHGGSAGERENSLLYLKDWHFVKVYPQRPACLILVNYCIG
;
A
#
# COMPACT_ATOMS: atom_id res chain seq x y z
N MET A 1 18.09 -5.57 24.09
CA MET A 1 19.00 -5.74 22.94
C MET A 1 18.32 -5.09 21.73
N ASP A 2 18.65 -3.83 21.43
CA ASP A 2 18.08 -3.04 20.31
C ASP A 2 18.83 -3.41 19.03
N GLY A 3 18.43 -4.51 18.40
CA GLY A 3 19.01 -5.00 17.15
C GLY A 3 18.37 -4.33 15.94
N ARG A 4 18.66 -3.03 15.72
CA ARG A 4 18.20 -2.36 14.51
C ARG A 4 18.89 -2.97 13.29
N VAL A 5 18.09 -3.61 12.44
CA VAL A 5 18.53 -4.10 11.13
C VAL A 5 19.05 -2.91 10.32
N LYS A 6 20.34 -2.90 10.00
CA LYS A 6 20.96 -1.86 9.20
C LYS A 6 20.76 -2.21 7.73
N VAL A 7 19.82 -1.54 7.06
CA VAL A 7 19.62 -1.70 5.61
C VAL A 7 20.82 -1.08 4.90
N VAL A 8 21.71 -1.92 4.39
CA VAL A 8 22.98 -1.51 3.75
C VAL A 8 22.91 -1.42 2.22
N GLY A 9 21.84 -1.92 1.60
CA GLY A 9 21.66 -1.87 0.15
C GLY A 9 20.90 -0.62 -0.30
N GLN A 10 21.45 0.13 -1.25
CA GLN A 10 20.70 1.14 -2.00
C GLN A 10 20.17 0.50 -3.30
N VAL A 11 18.85 0.54 -3.49
CA VAL A 11 18.22 0.12 -4.75
C VAL A 11 18.23 1.32 -5.71
N VAL A 12 18.78 1.13 -6.91
CA VAL A 12 18.85 2.21 -7.89
C VAL A 12 17.46 2.57 -8.42
N ARG A 13 17.23 3.86 -8.69
CA ARG A 13 16.01 4.37 -9.30
C ARG A 13 16.32 4.78 -10.74
N VAL A 14 15.50 4.34 -11.70
CA VAL A 14 15.69 4.63 -13.13
C VAL A 14 14.36 5.08 -13.72
N ASP A 15 14.37 6.11 -14.55
CA ASP A 15 13.19 6.49 -15.31
C ASP A 15 12.90 5.45 -16.39
N GLY A 16 11.82 4.70 -16.20
CA GLY A 16 11.40 3.65 -17.12
C GLY A 16 10.92 4.19 -18.46
N ALA A 17 10.53 5.48 -18.56
CA ALA A 17 10.22 6.09 -19.85
C ALA A 17 11.46 6.23 -20.75
N SER A 18 12.65 6.27 -20.14
CA SER A 18 13.94 6.35 -20.82
C SER A 18 14.63 4.99 -20.98
N LEU A 19 14.06 3.91 -20.45
CA LEU A 19 14.66 2.58 -20.40
C LEU A 19 13.99 1.66 -21.41
N THR A 20 14.75 1.10 -22.34
CA THR A 20 14.22 0.08 -23.24
C THR A 20 14.04 -1.26 -22.53
N TYR A 21 13.16 -2.11 -23.04
CA TYR A 21 12.96 -3.45 -22.50
C TYR A 21 14.25 -4.30 -22.52
N ALA A 22 15.03 -4.23 -23.59
CA ALA A 22 16.29 -4.94 -23.70
C ALA A 22 17.30 -4.50 -22.63
N GLU A 23 17.46 -3.18 -22.45
CA GLU A 23 18.32 -2.65 -21.37
C GLU A 23 17.83 -3.06 -19.98
N PHE A 24 16.52 -3.08 -19.76
CA PHE A 24 15.96 -3.57 -18.50
C PHE A 24 16.30 -5.04 -18.26
N VAL A 25 16.16 -5.88 -19.28
CA VAL A 25 16.49 -7.31 -19.21
C VAL A 25 17.96 -7.52 -18.89
N ASP A 26 18.85 -6.92 -19.68
CA ASP A 26 20.29 -7.13 -19.57
C ASP A 26 20.85 -6.58 -18.25
N ARG A 27 20.37 -5.42 -17.80
CA ARG A 27 20.92 -4.73 -16.62
C ARG A 27 20.31 -5.18 -15.30
N PHE A 28 19.05 -5.63 -15.29
CA PHE A 28 18.30 -5.88 -14.06
C PHE A 28 17.66 -7.26 -14.00
N MET A 29 16.89 -7.67 -15.02
CA MET A 29 16.15 -8.94 -14.96
C MET A 29 17.06 -10.16 -15.00
N ALA A 30 17.92 -10.28 -16.03
CA ALA A 30 18.83 -11.41 -16.20
C ALA A 30 19.82 -11.56 -15.03
N PRO A 31 20.44 -10.48 -14.50
CA PRO A 31 21.29 -10.59 -13.31
C PRO A 31 20.52 -10.62 -11.99
N ASN A 32 19.18 -10.61 -12.01
CA ASN A 32 18.30 -10.56 -10.84
C ASN A 32 18.64 -9.43 -9.85
N ARG A 33 18.88 -8.22 -10.37
CA ARG A 33 19.22 -7.04 -9.58
C ARG A 33 17.96 -6.19 -9.33
N PRO A 34 17.66 -5.82 -8.07
CA PRO A 34 16.51 -4.97 -7.77
C PRO A 34 16.71 -3.56 -8.35
N VAL A 35 15.62 -2.99 -8.87
CA VAL A 35 15.56 -1.63 -9.41
C VAL A 35 14.17 -1.05 -9.13
N VAL A 36 14.11 0.25 -8.86
CA VAL A 36 12.84 0.99 -8.82
C VAL A 36 12.66 1.74 -10.14
N LEU A 37 11.63 1.36 -10.90
CA LEU A 37 11.25 2.05 -12.13
C LEU A 37 10.34 3.24 -11.80
N THR A 38 10.71 4.43 -12.26
CA THR A 38 9.90 5.65 -12.18
C THR A 38 9.31 6.00 -13.54
N GLY A 39 8.41 6.99 -13.61
CA GLY A 39 7.88 7.53 -14.88
C GLY A 39 6.81 6.69 -15.57
N LEU A 40 6.90 5.35 -15.53
CA LEU A 40 5.98 4.45 -16.25
C LEU A 40 4.51 4.57 -15.83
N THR A 41 4.26 4.88 -14.56
CA THR A 41 2.90 4.96 -14.00
C THR A 41 2.40 6.40 -13.88
N ALA A 42 3.15 7.40 -14.39
CA ALA A 42 2.84 8.81 -14.17
C ALA A 42 1.45 9.21 -14.72
N SER A 43 1.00 8.55 -15.79
CA SER A 43 -0.32 8.78 -16.42
C SER A 43 -1.44 7.93 -15.81
N TRP A 44 -1.15 7.09 -14.81
CA TRP A 44 -2.18 6.26 -14.20
C TRP A 44 -3.11 7.11 -13.35
N ARG A 45 -4.42 6.93 -13.52
CA ARG A 45 -5.41 7.66 -12.71
C ARG A 45 -5.24 7.43 -11.21
N ALA A 46 -4.73 6.27 -10.79
CA ALA A 46 -4.43 6.04 -9.38
C ALA A 46 -3.34 6.99 -8.82
N CYS A 47 -2.39 7.46 -9.64
CA CYS A 47 -1.43 8.48 -9.20
C CYS A 47 -2.09 9.85 -8.94
N GLU A 48 -3.22 10.13 -9.59
CA GLU A 48 -4.00 11.36 -9.40
C GLU A 48 -5.08 11.21 -8.32
N ASP A 49 -5.94 10.20 -8.47
CA ASP A 49 -7.12 9.97 -7.64
C ASP A 49 -6.76 9.47 -6.23
N TRP A 50 -5.78 8.55 -6.13
CA TRP A 50 -5.52 7.79 -4.91
C TRP A 50 -4.44 8.42 -4.04
N THR A 51 -3.84 9.53 -4.48
CA THR A 51 -2.75 10.17 -3.74
C THR A 51 -2.97 11.66 -3.57
N LEU A 52 -2.50 12.18 -2.44
CA LEU A 52 -2.45 13.60 -2.12
C LEU A 52 -0.99 14.07 -2.08
N PRO A 53 -0.71 15.34 -2.39
CA PRO A 53 0.59 15.94 -2.10
C PRO A 53 0.94 15.80 -0.61
N GLY A 54 2.18 15.42 -0.32
CA GLY A 54 2.74 15.39 1.03
C GLY A 54 3.94 16.33 1.15
N PRO A 55 4.64 16.33 2.31
CA PRO A 55 5.86 17.10 2.48
C PRO A 55 6.97 16.61 1.54
N GLY A 56 7.61 17.53 0.81
CA GLY A 56 8.63 17.20 -0.19
C GLY A 56 8.04 16.45 -1.40
N ASP A 57 8.81 15.51 -1.96
CA ASP A 57 8.37 14.67 -3.09
C ASP A 57 7.51 13.46 -2.68
N LEU A 58 7.14 13.37 -1.39
CA LEU A 58 6.35 12.27 -0.88
C LEU A 58 4.87 12.46 -1.19
N ARG A 59 4.20 11.39 -1.63
CA ARG A 59 2.74 11.35 -1.78
C ARG A 59 2.11 10.57 -0.64
N ARG A 60 0.93 11.00 -0.20
CA ARG A 60 0.16 10.33 0.86
C ARG A 60 -1.09 9.68 0.26
N PRO A 61 -1.60 8.58 0.82
CA PRO A 61 -2.86 8.01 0.36
C PRO A 61 -4.04 8.98 0.50
N ASN A 62 -4.88 9.08 -0.53
CA ASN A 62 -6.15 9.81 -0.50
C ASN A 62 -7.25 8.90 0.07
N LEU A 63 -7.22 8.63 1.38
CA LEU A 63 -8.19 7.73 2.03
C LEU A 63 -9.64 8.14 1.79
N SER A 64 -9.92 9.44 1.73
CA SER A 64 -11.25 9.97 1.44
C SER A 64 -11.79 9.54 0.07
N PHE A 65 -10.92 9.36 -0.93
CA PHE A 65 -11.30 8.85 -2.24
C PHE A 65 -11.77 7.40 -2.14
N PHE A 66 -11.07 6.57 -1.38
CA PHE A 66 -11.42 5.17 -1.18
C PHE A 66 -12.76 5.01 -0.47
N ALA A 67 -12.98 5.73 0.63
CA ALA A 67 -14.25 5.75 1.35
C ALA A 67 -15.45 6.10 0.44
N ARG A 68 -15.31 7.15 -0.39
CA ARG A 68 -16.40 7.62 -1.26
C ARG A 68 -16.67 6.71 -2.46
N ASN A 69 -15.62 6.19 -3.09
CA ASN A 69 -15.75 5.48 -4.37
C ASN A 69 -15.86 3.97 -4.21
N PHE A 70 -15.37 3.43 -3.09
CA PHE A 70 -15.32 2.01 -2.82
C PHE A 70 -15.89 1.69 -1.43
N PRO A 71 -17.16 2.03 -1.14
CA PRO A 71 -17.86 1.57 0.05
C PRO A 71 -18.15 0.07 -0.09
N SER A 72 -17.10 -0.75 -0.04
CA SER A 72 -17.22 -2.20 -0.11
C SER A 72 -17.89 -2.69 1.17
N PRO A 73 -18.81 -3.67 1.10
CA PRO A 73 -19.48 -4.17 2.29
C PRO A 73 -18.51 -4.85 3.26
N LEU A 74 -17.44 -5.52 2.79
CA LEU A 74 -16.41 -6.14 3.65
C LEU A 74 -15.06 -6.25 2.92
N VAL A 75 -13.98 -5.83 3.59
CA VAL A 75 -12.58 -6.03 3.22
C VAL A 75 -11.89 -6.89 4.28
N GLN A 76 -10.92 -7.71 3.87
CA GLN A 76 -10.10 -8.50 4.78
C GLN A 76 -8.91 -7.69 5.28
N VAL A 77 -8.78 -7.56 6.59
CA VAL A 77 -7.74 -6.80 7.27
C VAL A 77 -7.01 -7.73 8.22
N ALA A 78 -5.69 -7.71 8.19
CA ALA A 78 -4.85 -8.43 9.15
C ALA A 78 -4.65 -7.56 10.40
N ASP A 79 -4.93 -8.14 11.56
CA ASP A 79 -4.50 -7.57 12.84
C ASP A 79 -3.07 -8.01 13.12
N CYS A 80 -2.13 -7.08 13.00
CA CYS A 80 -0.70 -7.32 13.18
C CYS A 80 -0.26 -7.26 14.64
N SER A 81 -1.13 -6.89 15.59
CA SER A 81 -0.78 -6.89 17.01
C SER A 81 -0.99 -8.24 17.69
N SER A 82 -1.80 -9.12 17.08
CA SER A 82 -2.05 -10.47 17.55
C SER A 82 -1.47 -11.50 16.56
N ARG A 83 -0.68 -12.45 17.07
CA ARG A 83 -0.24 -13.63 16.30
C ARG A 83 -1.11 -14.81 16.69
N GLU A 84 -1.81 -15.36 15.70
CA GLU A 84 -2.47 -16.66 15.81
C GLU A 84 -1.62 -17.67 15.01
N PHE A 85 -0.75 -18.41 15.71
CA PHE A 85 0.27 -19.29 15.11
C PHE A 85 1.31 -18.54 14.25
N THR A 86 1.60 -19.01 13.03
CA THR A 86 2.51 -18.37 12.07
C THR A 86 1.84 -17.25 11.27
N ASP A 87 0.53 -17.05 11.41
CA ASP A 87 -0.24 -16.04 10.66
C ASP A 87 -0.75 -14.93 11.59
N GLN A 88 -1.15 -13.82 10.97
CA GLN A 88 -1.85 -12.73 11.65
C GLN A 88 -3.35 -13.01 11.62
N LYS A 89 -4.06 -12.60 12.68
CA LYS A 89 -5.51 -12.76 12.74
C LYS A 89 -6.15 -11.96 11.62
N ARG A 90 -7.11 -12.55 10.90
CA ARG A 90 -7.86 -11.86 9.84
C ARG A 90 -9.22 -11.44 10.34
N LEU A 91 -9.57 -10.19 10.07
CA LEU A 91 -10.85 -9.57 10.40
C LEU A 91 -11.50 -9.14 9.09
N GLU A 92 -12.83 -9.22 9.04
CA GLU A 92 -13.60 -8.57 7.99
C GLU A 92 -14.21 -7.29 8.55
N MET A 93 -14.03 -6.18 7.85
CA MET A 93 -14.63 -4.89 8.18
C MET A 93 -14.89 -4.11 6.89
N SER A 94 -15.78 -3.13 6.91
CA SER A 94 -15.98 -2.25 5.76
C SER A 94 -14.75 -1.37 5.50
N MET A 95 -14.64 -0.86 4.27
CA MET A 95 -13.57 0.08 3.91
C MET A 95 -13.65 1.37 4.75
N GLN A 96 -14.85 1.80 5.14
CA GLN A 96 -15.05 2.96 6.01
C GLN A 96 -14.51 2.70 7.41
N GLU A 97 -14.84 1.56 8.02
CA GLU A 97 -14.33 1.19 9.35
C GLU A 97 -12.80 1.11 9.38
N PHE A 98 -12.18 0.55 8.34
CA PHE A 98 -10.72 0.53 8.21
C PHE A 98 -10.12 1.94 8.13
N ILE A 99 -10.72 2.84 7.33
CA ILE A 99 -10.24 4.22 7.20
C ILE A 99 -10.43 5.00 8.50
N ASP A 100 -11.55 4.82 9.18
CA ASP A 100 -11.84 5.48 10.46
C ASP A 100 -10.83 5.04 11.53
N HIS A 101 -10.47 3.76 11.55
CA HIS A 101 -9.38 3.25 12.38
C HIS A 101 -8.03 3.90 12.02
N TRP A 102 -7.70 3.98 10.73
CA TRP A 102 -6.42 4.53 10.26
C TRP A 102 -6.27 6.04 10.54
N VAL A 103 -7.33 6.83 10.37
CA VAL A 103 -7.32 8.30 10.53
C VAL A 103 -7.52 8.71 11.99
N GLY A 104 -7.90 7.79 12.87
CA GLY A 104 -8.20 8.08 14.28
C GLY A 104 -9.57 8.75 14.46
N GLY A 105 -10.56 8.38 13.64
CA GLY A 105 -11.92 8.92 13.64
C GLY A 105 -12.75 8.54 14.89
N PRO A 106 -13.99 9.04 14.98
CA PRO A 106 -14.87 8.89 16.17
C PRO A 106 -15.30 7.44 16.46
N HIS A 107 -15.17 6.54 15.48
CA HIS A 107 -15.43 5.09 15.62
C HIS A 107 -14.18 4.28 15.99
N GLY A 108 -13.00 4.91 16.03
CA GLY A 108 -11.79 4.29 16.53
C GLY A 108 -11.88 4.18 18.04
N GLY A 109 -11.77 2.95 18.56
CA GLY A 109 -11.80 2.64 19.99
C GLY A 109 -10.95 3.58 20.85
N SER A 110 -11.19 3.53 22.16
CA SER A 110 -10.54 4.40 23.14
C SER A 110 -9.01 4.43 22.95
N ALA A 111 -8.36 5.55 23.29
CA ALA A 111 -6.96 5.81 22.92
C ALA A 111 -5.96 4.68 23.26
N GLY A 112 -6.26 3.83 24.26
CA GLY A 112 -5.46 2.65 24.62
C GLY A 112 -5.69 1.40 23.77
N GLU A 113 -6.79 1.27 23.03
CA GLU A 113 -7.02 0.16 22.07
C GLU A 113 -6.36 0.44 20.71
N ARG A 114 -6.30 1.72 20.31
CA ARG A 114 -5.63 2.16 19.06
C ARG A 114 -4.13 1.92 19.06
N GLU A 115 -3.51 2.02 20.24
CA GLU A 115 -2.07 1.79 20.41
C GLU A 115 -1.71 0.31 20.24
N ASN A 116 -2.72 -0.57 20.27
CA ASN A 116 -2.53 -2.02 20.37
C ASN A 116 -3.15 -2.81 19.21
N SER A 117 -3.63 -2.17 18.14
CA SER A 117 -4.23 -2.83 16.97
C SER A 117 -3.60 -2.28 15.68
N LEU A 118 -2.58 -2.96 15.18
CA LEU A 118 -1.90 -2.61 13.93
C LEU A 118 -2.62 -3.26 12.76
N LEU A 119 -3.68 -2.60 12.27
CA LEU A 119 -4.48 -3.12 11.16
C LEU A 119 -3.81 -2.90 9.80
N TYR A 120 -3.73 -3.96 9.00
CA TYR A 120 -3.14 -3.95 7.66
C TYR A 120 -4.08 -4.53 6.60
N LEU A 121 -4.48 -3.71 5.63
CA LEU A 121 -5.26 -4.14 4.48
C LEU A 121 -4.33 -4.70 3.39
N LYS A 122 -4.26 -6.03 3.27
CA LYS A 122 -3.41 -6.75 2.30
C LYS A 122 -4.24 -7.47 1.25
N ASP A 123 -3.69 -7.67 0.06
CA ASP A 123 -4.23 -8.52 -1.01
C ASP A 123 -5.68 -8.16 -1.40
N TRP A 124 -6.02 -6.86 -1.35
CA TRP A 124 -7.33 -6.42 -1.84
C TRP A 124 -7.41 -6.64 -3.36
N HIS A 125 -8.19 -7.62 -3.77
CA HIS A 125 -8.38 -7.98 -5.17
C HIS A 125 -9.29 -6.96 -5.87
N PHE A 126 -8.83 -5.72 -5.97
CA PHE A 126 -9.60 -4.57 -6.42
C PHE A 126 -10.33 -4.82 -7.75
N VAL A 127 -9.63 -5.37 -8.75
CA VAL A 127 -10.21 -5.64 -10.08
C VAL A 127 -11.27 -6.76 -10.05
N LYS A 128 -11.16 -7.71 -9.12
CA LYS A 128 -12.21 -8.74 -8.94
C LYS A 128 -13.51 -8.12 -8.43
N VAL A 129 -13.42 -7.12 -7.57
CA VAL A 129 -14.57 -6.41 -6.98
C VAL A 129 -15.09 -5.31 -7.92
N TYR A 130 -14.19 -4.63 -8.65
CA TYR A 130 -14.47 -3.51 -9.55
C TYR A 130 -13.86 -3.74 -10.95
N PRO A 131 -14.36 -4.70 -11.73
CA PRO A 131 -13.79 -5.06 -13.04
C PRO A 131 -13.81 -3.91 -14.07
N GLN A 132 -14.71 -2.95 -13.90
CA GLN A 132 -14.83 -1.75 -14.74
C GLN A 132 -13.75 -0.68 -14.48
N ARG A 133 -12.83 -0.89 -13.52
CA ARG A 133 -11.73 0.05 -13.20
C ARG A 133 -10.33 -0.59 -13.30
N PRO A 134 -9.93 -1.13 -14.48
CA PRO A 134 -8.65 -1.83 -14.63
C PRO A 134 -7.42 -0.91 -14.54
N ALA A 135 -7.55 0.37 -14.90
CA ALA A 135 -6.44 1.33 -14.97
C ALA A 135 -6.00 1.91 -13.60
N CYS A 136 -6.57 1.45 -12.49
CA CYS A 136 -6.22 1.90 -11.15
C CYS A 136 -5.29 0.93 -10.41
N LEU A 137 -4.60 0.01 -11.11
CA LEU A 137 -3.85 -1.06 -10.46
C LEU A 137 -2.53 -0.59 -9.85
N ILE A 138 -2.56 0.11 -8.70
CA ILE A 138 -1.38 0.23 -7.84
C ILE A 138 -1.44 -0.92 -6.84
N LEU A 139 -0.41 -1.76 -6.80
CA LEU A 139 -0.12 -2.60 -5.64
C LEU A 139 0.21 -1.68 -4.47
N VAL A 140 -0.83 -1.28 -3.73
CA VAL A 140 -0.69 -0.46 -2.55
C VAL A 140 -0.23 -1.36 -1.40
N ASN A 141 1.08 -1.61 -1.31
CA ASN A 141 1.69 -2.19 -0.13
C ASN A 141 2.09 -1.06 0.82
N TYR A 142 1.22 -0.69 1.76
CA TYR A 142 1.62 0.08 2.94
C TYR A 142 1.78 -0.86 4.12
N CYS A 143 2.97 -1.45 4.28
CA CYS A 143 3.42 -1.90 5.58
C CYS A 143 4.10 -0.70 6.25
N ILE A 144 3.48 -0.12 7.28
CA ILE A 144 4.21 0.71 8.23
C ILE A 144 4.81 -0.26 9.24
N GLY A 145 6.13 -0.40 9.20
CA GLY A 145 6.94 -1.02 10.26
C GLY A 145 7.65 0.05 11.06
#